data_AF-A0AA35SYV7-F1
#
_entry.id   AF-A0AA35SYV7-F1
#
_cell.length_a   1.000
_cell.length_b   1.000
_cell.length_c   1.000
_cell.angle_alpha   90.00
_cell.angle_beta   90.00
_cell.angle_gamma   90.00
#
_symmetry.space_group_name_H-M   'P 1'
#
loop_
_entity.id
_entity.type
_entity.pdbx_description
1 polymer ?
#
loop_
_entity_poly.entity_id
_entity_poly.type
_entity_poly.pdbx_seq_one_letter_code
_entity_poly.pdbx_strand_id
1 'polypeptide(L)'
;MRGAVDDIPAIRQIIDELDIGEHYIHADAALSGMILPYVDDPQPFGFDAGIDSISISGHKLIGAPLPCGIVLTRKHLVETLGRAVNSSASTTPPCPVPATA
;
A
#
# COMPACT_ATOMS: atom_id res chain seq x y z
N MET A 1 8.66 -21.53 2.81
CA MET A 1 7.54 -20.79 2.19
C MET A 1 6.96 -21.61 1.05
N ARG A 2 5.64 -21.61 0.86
CA ARG A 2 4.94 -22.51 -0.09
C ARG A 2 4.45 -21.82 -1.39
N GLY A 3 4.61 -20.50 -1.53
CA GLY A 3 4.05 -19.75 -2.66
C GLY A 3 2.52 -19.71 -2.66
N ALA A 4 1.89 -19.94 -1.51
CA ALA A 4 0.44 -19.86 -1.34
C ALA A 4 -0.05 -18.42 -1.50
N VAL A 5 -1.31 -18.26 -1.89
CA VAL A 5 -2.00 -16.98 -1.96
C VAL A 5 -3.10 -17.00 -0.90
N ASP A 6 -3.15 -15.94 -0.10
CA ASP A 6 -4.11 -15.82 0.99
C ASP A 6 -5.52 -15.52 0.46
N ASP A 7 -6.54 -16.02 1.16
CA ASP A 7 -7.94 -15.81 0.85
C ASP A 7 -8.42 -14.47 1.44
N ILE A 8 -8.30 -13.41 0.65
CA ILE A 8 -8.70 -12.06 1.05
C ILE A 8 -10.20 -11.98 1.40
N PRO A 9 -11.14 -12.56 0.61
CA PRO A 9 -12.54 -12.62 1.00
C PRO A 9 -12.77 -13.23 2.39
N ALA A 10 -12.12 -14.36 2.71
CA ALA A 10 -12.24 -14.98 4.02
C ALA A 10 -11.66 -14.10 5.15
N ILE A 11 -10.53 -13.43 4.90
CA ILE A 11 -9.95 -12.47 5.85
C ILE A 11 -10.94 -11.34 6.13
N ARG A 12 -11.57 -10.77 5.09
CA ARG A 12 -12.57 -9.72 5.24
C ARG A 12 -13.78 -10.18 6.02
N GLN A 13 -14.31 -11.37 5.71
CA GLN A 13 -15.42 -11.95 6.44
C GLN A 13 -15.11 -12.04 7.94
N ILE A 14 -13.91 -12.50 8.32
CA ILE A 14 -13.52 -12.60 9.72
C ILE A 14 -13.43 -11.21 10.39
N ILE A 15 -12.88 -10.21 9.69
CA ILE A 15 -12.80 -8.83 10.20
C ILE A 15 -14.21 -8.28 10.47
N ASP A 16 -15.13 -8.51 9.53
CA ASP A 16 -16.53 -8.08 9.63
C ASP A 16 -17.26 -8.82 10.77
N GLU A 17 -17.05 -10.13 10.92
CA GLU A 17 -17.61 -10.94 12.01
C GLU A 17 -17.14 -10.50 13.40
N LEU A 18 -15.92 -9.98 13.49
CA LEU A 18 -15.32 -9.48 14.73
C LEU A 18 -15.68 -8.01 15.02
N ASP A 19 -16.47 -7.35 14.17
CA ASP A 19 -16.85 -5.94 14.26
C ASP A 19 -15.64 -5.00 14.40
N ILE A 20 -14.56 -5.33 13.67
CA ILE A 20 -13.34 -4.50 13.66
C ILE A 20 -13.58 -3.33 12.70
N GLY A 21 -14.01 -2.21 13.27
CA GLY A 21 -14.33 -0.99 12.50
C GLY A 21 -13.16 -0.48 11.65
N GLU A 22 -12.17 0.15 12.29
CA GLU A 22 -11.01 0.71 11.58
C GLU A 22 -9.96 -0.37 11.34
N HIS A 23 -9.79 -0.76 10.07
CA HIS A 23 -8.79 -1.74 9.66
C HIS A 23 -8.13 -1.35 8.33
N TYR A 24 -7.00 -1.98 8.06
CA TYR A 24 -6.22 -1.76 6.84
C TYR A 24 -5.60 -3.07 6.38
N ILE A 25 -5.83 -3.45 5.12
CA ILE A 25 -5.33 -4.70 4.53
C ILE A 25 -4.24 -4.36 3.50
N HIS A 26 -2.99 -4.71 3.82
CA HIS A 26 -1.88 -4.68 2.87
C HIS A 26 -1.62 -6.08 2.31
N ALA A 27 -1.65 -6.22 0.97
CA ALA A 27 -1.19 -7.43 0.32
C ALA A 27 0.31 -7.35 0.00
N ASP A 28 1.12 -8.21 0.62
CA ASP A 28 2.48 -8.49 0.15
C ASP A 28 2.39 -9.45 -1.04
N ALA A 29 2.28 -8.87 -2.23
CA ALA A 29 2.29 -9.60 -3.49
C ALA A 29 3.66 -9.50 -4.16
N ALA A 30 4.75 -9.48 -3.38
CA ALA A 30 6.06 -9.21 -3.93
C ALA A 30 6.45 -10.16 -5.08
N LEU A 31 6.06 -11.43 -5.01
CA LEU A 31 6.21 -12.40 -6.11
C LEU A 31 4.95 -12.47 -6.97
N SER A 32 3.79 -12.70 -6.34
CA SER A 32 2.53 -13.01 -7.00
C SER A 32 1.90 -11.84 -7.74
N GLY A 33 2.24 -10.59 -7.38
CA GLY A 33 1.69 -9.38 -7.98
C GLY A 33 2.03 -9.17 -9.46
N MET A 34 3.04 -9.88 -9.97
CA MET A 34 3.35 -9.95 -11.41
C MET A 34 2.93 -11.29 -12.06
N ILE A 35 2.31 -12.19 -11.31
CA ILE A 35 1.85 -13.51 -11.78
C ILE A 35 0.34 -13.49 -11.96
N LEU A 36 -0.39 -13.21 -10.87
CA LEU A 36 -1.85 -13.35 -10.80
C LEU A 36 -2.63 -12.53 -11.84
N PRO A 37 -2.21 -11.32 -12.23
CA PRO A 37 -2.88 -10.58 -13.30
C PRO A 37 -2.88 -11.29 -14.67
N TYR A 38 -2.03 -12.29 -14.88
CA TYR A 38 -1.87 -13.01 -16.14
C TYR A 38 -2.35 -14.47 -16.05
N VAL A 39 -2.98 -14.86 -14.94
CA VAL A 39 -3.63 -16.17 -14.78
C VAL A 39 -5.08 -16.04 -15.25
N ASP A 40 -5.61 -17.04 -15.97
CA ASP A 40 -6.97 -16.98 -16.54
C ASP A 40 -8.08 -16.92 -15.47
N ASP A 41 -7.89 -17.62 -14.35
CA ASP A 41 -8.81 -17.65 -13.21
C ASP A 41 -8.01 -17.54 -11.89
N PRO A 42 -7.55 -16.32 -11.52
CA PRO A 42 -6.78 -16.11 -10.31
C PRO A 42 -7.69 -16.02 -9.08
N GLN A 43 -7.23 -16.52 -7.93
CA GLN A 43 -7.87 -16.16 -6.67
C GLN A 43 -7.85 -14.63 -6.45
N PRO A 44 -8.87 -14.04 -5.81
CA PRO A 44 -8.98 -12.58 -5.64
C PRO A 44 -7.74 -12.00 -4.96
N PHE A 45 -7.12 -10.98 -5.57
CA PHE A 45 -5.81 -10.46 -5.13
C PHE A 45 -5.66 -8.94 -5.21
N GLY A 46 -6.64 -8.23 -5.75
CA GLY A 46 -6.58 -6.82 -6.07
C GLY A 46 -7.38 -5.92 -5.14
N PHE A 47 -7.45 -4.63 -5.49
CA PHE A 47 -8.24 -3.62 -4.78
C PHE A 47 -9.74 -3.92 -4.79
N ASP A 48 -10.22 -4.65 -5.78
CA ASP A 48 -11.58 -5.18 -5.92
C ASP A 48 -11.89 -6.30 -4.91
N ALA A 49 -10.88 -7.09 -4.53
CA ALA A 49 -10.98 -8.06 -3.43
C ALA A 49 -11.03 -7.38 -2.04
N GLY A 50 -10.79 -6.07 -1.97
CA GLY A 50 -10.92 -5.28 -0.76
C GLY A 50 -9.63 -5.09 0.04
N ILE A 51 -8.46 -5.17 -0.62
CA ILE A 51 -7.20 -4.68 -0.04
C ILE A 51 -7.11 -3.15 -0.17
N ASP A 52 -6.29 -2.53 0.67
CA ASP A 52 -6.05 -1.08 0.70
C ASP A 52 -4.73 -0.67 0.05
N SER A 53 -3.79 -1.61 0.00
CA SER A 53 -2.52 -1.45 -0.69
C SER A 53 -1.92 -2.79 -1.08
N ILE A 54 -1.00 -2.74 -2.03
CA ILE A 54 -0.28 -3.90 -2.54
C ILE A 54 1.18 -3.53 -2.80
N SER A 55 2.10 -4.43 -2.46
CA SER A 55 3.52 -4.31 -2.78
C SER A 55 3.96 -5.39 -3.76
N ILE A 56 4.84 -5.03 -4.69
CA ILE A 56 5.30 -5.89 -5.79
C ILE A 56 6.82 -5.72 -5.93
N SER A 57 7.59 -6.80 -6.12
CA SER A 57 9.03 -6.74 -6.37
C SER A 57 9.36 -6.92 -7.85
N GLY A 58 10.06 -5.95 -8.43
CA GLY A 58 10.55 -6.04 -9.82
C GLY A 58 11.69 -7.04 -9.99
N HIS A 59 12.44 -7.33 -8.93
CA HIS A 59 13.56 -8.29 -8.97
C HIS A 59 13.14 -9.74 -8.71
N LYS A 60 11.86 -10.02 -8.38
CA LYS A 60 11.37 -11.38 -8.13
C LYS A 60 10.98 -12.10 -9.42
N LEU A 61 9.87 -11.70 -10.06
CA LEU A 61 9.42 -12.34 -11.31
C LEU A 61 10.06 -11.74 -12.56
N ILE A 62 10.01 -10.41 -12.71
CA ILE A 62 10.57 -9.72 -13.89
C ILE A 62 12.11 -9.88 -13.94
N GLY A 63 12.75 -10.12 -12.80
CA GLY A 63 14.17 -10.42 -12.72
C GLY A 63 15.06 -9.19 -12.90
N ALA A 64 14.59 -8.01 -12.45
CA ALA A 64 15.41 -6.80 -12.47
C ALA A 64 16.78 -7.05 -11.80
N PRO A 65 17.88 -6.54 -12.39
CA PRO A 65 19.25 -6.83 -11.94
C PRO A 65 19.60 -6.19 -10.59
N LEU A 66 18.75 -5.29 -10.10
CA LEU A 66 18.88 -4.63 -8.81
C LEU A 66 17.55 -4.71 -8.06
N PRO A 67 17.57 -4.75 -6.70
CA PRO A 67 16.35 -4.73 -5.90
C PRO A 67 15.50 -3.49 -6.18
N CYS A 68 14.33 -3.71 -6.78
CA CYS A 68 13.33 -2.69 -7.01
C CYS A 68 11.92 -3.26 -6.78
N GLY A 69 10.93 -2.36 -6.68
CA GLY A 69 9.54 -2.71 -6.46
C GLY A 69 8.61 -1.51 -6.60
N ILE A 70 7.31 -1.80 -6.54
CA ILE A 70 6.23 -0.83 -6.62
C ILE A 70 5.30 -1.07 -5.43
N VAL A 71 4.85 0.01 -4.79
CA VAL A 71 3.77 -0.02 -3.82
C VAL A 71 2.62 0.81 -4.38
N LEU A 72 1.43 0.23 -4.41
CA LEU A 72 0.21 0.89 -4.84
C LEU A 72 -0.76 0.97 -3.66
N THR A 73 -1.50 2.06 -3.55
CA THR A 73 -2.53 2.25 -2.53
C THR A 73 -3.63 3.18 -3.04
N ARG A 74 -4.76 3.25 -2.34
CA ARG A 74 -5.88 4.13 -2.72
C ARG A 74 -5.49 5.60 -2.52
N LYS A 75 -5.93 6.46 -3.44
CA LYS A 75 -5.60 7.88 -3.46
C LYS A 75 -5.87 8.59 -2.12
N HIS A 76 -7.02 8.33 -1.50
CA HIS A 76 -7.38 8.97 -0.23
C HIS A 76 -6.42 8.63 0.92
N LEU A 77 -5.81 7.44 0.91
CA LEU A 77 -4.81 7.04 1.92
C LEU A 77 -3.51 7.83 1.76
N VAL A 78 -3.08 8.08 0.52
CA VAL A 78 -1.92 8.94 0.22
C VAL A 78 -2.19 10.37 0.66
N GLU A 79 -3.40 10.89 0.40
CA GLU A 79 -3.78 12.25 0.78
C GLU A 79 -3.81 12.45 2.29
N THR A 80 -4.31 11.46 3.05
CA THR A 80 -4.27 11.46 4.51
C THR A 80 -2.83 11.51 5.03
N LEU A 81 -1.93 10.71 4.47
CA LEU A 81 -0.51 10.73 4.83
C LEU A 81 0.16 12.07 4.48
N GLY A 82 -0.13 12.63 3.31
CA GLY A 82 0.40 13.94 2.90
C GLY A 82 -0.02 15.08 3.85
N ARG A 83 -1.26 15.04 4.36
CA ARG A 83 -1.72 15.98 5.40
C ARG A 83 -1.01 15.78 6.74
N ALA A 84 -0.79 14.53 7.16
CA ALA A 84 -0.08 14.24 8.40
C ALA A 84 1.38 14.73 8.37
N VAL A 85 2.09 14.52 7.24
CA VAL A 85 3.46 15.03 7.05
C VAL A 85 3.47 16.56 7.09
N ASN A 86 2.53 17.23 6.42
CA ASN A 86 2.44 18.69 6.43
C ASN A 86 2.03 19.27 7.80
N SER A 87 1.34 18.51 8.64
CA SER A 87 0.95 18.93 9.99
C SER A 87 2.11 18.84 11.00
N SER A 88 3.16 18.06 10.68
CA SER A 88 4.39 17.96 11.48
C SER A 88 5.45 19.01 11.12
N ALA A 89 5.27 19.72 10.00
CA ALA A 89 6.06 20.90 9.65
C ALA A 89 5.51 22.11 10.40
N SER A 90 6.04 22.33 11.61
CA SER A 90 5.75 23.49 12.45
C SER A 90 5.78 24.79 11.63
N THR A 91 4.67 25.50 11.63
CA THR A 91 4.60 26.93 11.32
C THR A 91 5.46 27.71 12.31
N THR A 92 6.75 27.87 12.01
CA THR A 92 7.51 29.01 12.53
C THR A 92 7.26 30.19 11.58
N PRO A 93 6.76 31.33 12.06
CA PRO A 93 6.68 32.52 11.23
C PRO A 93 8.11 32.89 10.77
N PRO A 94 8.29 33.39 9.54
CA PRO A 94 9.60 33.79 9.05
C PRO A 94 10.19 34.86 9.98
N CYS A 95 11.42 34.63 10.45
CA CYS A 95 12.18 35.58 11.24
C CYS A 95 12.31 36.90 10.47
N PRO A 96 11.93 38.06 11.04
CA PRO A 96 12.08 39.33 10.35
C PRO A 96 13.57 39.64 10.17
N VAL A 97 14.03 39.66 8.92
CA VAL A 97 15.36 40.16 8.58
C VAL A 97 15.41 41.67 8.85
N PRO A 98 16.40 42.18 9.60
CA PRO A 98 16.56 43.62 9.79
C PRO A 98 16.91 44.25 8.44
N ALA A 99 16.15 45.26 8.04
CA ALA A 99 16.51 46.11 6.92
C ALA A 99 17.77 46.90 7.30
N THR A 100 18.89 46.58 6.66
CA THR A 100 20.11 47.38 6.74
C THR A 100 19.84 48.72 6.05
N ALA A 101 20.19 49.81 6.74
CA ALA A 101 20.02 51.20 6.35
C ALA A 101 20.75 51.59 5.05
#